data_AF-A0A0N4YCN0-F1
#
_entry.id   AF-A0A0N4YCN0-F1
#
_cell.length_a   1.000
_cell.length_b   1.000
_cell.length_c   1.000
_cell.angle_alpha   90.00
_cell.angle_beta   90.00
_cell.angle_gamma   90.00
#
_symmetry.space_group_name_H-M   'P 1'
#
loop_
_entity.id
_entity.type
_entity.pdbx_description
1 polymer ?
#
loop_
_entity_poly.entity_id
_entity_poly.type
_entity_poly.pdbx_seq_one_letter_code
_entity_poly.pdbx_strand_id
1 'polypeptide(L)'
;MGECAYTYKNQSAQMMKVSFFPEGSNTSARFAQPWDLVFVFGSEEKKSAFQLIDYWLVTAPAAGMNSSIEQFNMTATHIDLQGHETDAFKCSATDLSLSNDSMIEMKNMRVIAFAQLDSDEFSPQQVYEQCLLDSRTSDIVPIVVGACLAGLVVVVLVAYLVGRARAKRQGYASV
;
A
#
# COMPACT_ATOMS: atom_id res chain seq x y z
N MET A 1 -13.74 5.42 -16.99
CA MET A 1 -14.42 6.73 -16.90
C MET A 1 -14.42 7.18 -15.46
N GLY A 2 -14.19 8.46 -15.19
CA GLY A 2 -14.08 8.98 -13.83
C GLY A 2 -14.85 10.28 -13.64
N GLU A 3 -15.28 10.53 -12.41
CA GLU A 3 -15.99 11.74 -11.99
C GLU A 3 -15.16 12.46 -10.92
N CYS A 4 -14.71 13.68 -11.23
CA CYS A 4 -13.88 14.49 -10.33
C CYS A 4 -14.70 15.26 -9.27
N ALA A 5 -16.00 15.41 -9.50
CA ALA A 5 -16.93 16.08 -8.61
C ALA A 5 -18.08 15.12 -8.29
N TYR A 6 -17.81 14.17 -7.39
CA TYR A 6 -18.78 13.22 -6.89
C TYR A 6 -19.04 13.48 -5.40
N THR A 7 -20.22 13.15 -4.90
CA THR A 7 -20.52 13.23 -3.46
C THR A 7 -20.85 11.83 -2.97
N TYR A 8 -20.06 11.33 -2.04
CA TYR A 8 -20.25 10.01 -1.46
C TYR A 8 -20.41 10.14 0.05
N LYS A 9 -21.51 9.62 0.60
CA LYS A 9 -21.82 9.64 2.05
C LYS A 9 -21.66 11.05 2.68
N ASN A 10 -22.13 12.10 1.99
CA ASN A 10 -22.03 13.53 2.38
C ASN A 10 -20.61 14.13 2.41
N GLN A 11 -19.63 13.49 1.77
CA GLN A 11 -18.28 14.03 1.59
C GLN A 11 -17.95 14.22 0.11
N SER A 12 -17.10 15.19 -0.21
CA SER A 12 -16.57 15.37 -1.57
C SER A 12 -15.70 14.17 -1.92
N ALA A 13 -16.00 13.56 -3.07
CA ALA A 13 -15.37 12.34 -3.53
C ALA A 13 -14.96 12.45 -5.01
N GLN A 14 -13.95 11.68 -5.39
CA GLN A 14 -13.61 11.40 -6.78
C GLN A 14 -13.84 9.92 -7.05
N MET A 15 -14.54 9.62 -8.13
CA MET A 15 -14.85 8.26 -8.52
C MET A 15 -14.05 7.88 -9.77
N MET A 16 -13.42 6.71 -9.75
CA MET A 16 -12.75 6.13 -10.92
C MET A 16 -13.36 4.77 -11.22
N LYS A 17 -13.92 4.62 -12.43
CA LYS A 17 -14.47 3.37 -12.94
C LYS A 17 -13.59 2.80 -14.06
N VAL A 18 -13.12 1.59 -13.85
CA VAL A 18 -12.32 0.79 -14.79
C VAL A 18 -13.18 -0.35 -15.32
N SER A 19 -13.42 -0.34 -16.63
CA SER A 19 -14.19 -1.39 -17.32
C SER A 19 -13.24 -2.31 -18.06
N PHE A 20 -13.30 -3.61 -17.80
CA PHE A 20 -12.43 -4.62 -18.42
C PHE A 20 -13.18 -5.91 -18.71
N PHE A 21 -12.63 -6.76 -19.56
CA PHE A 21 -13.20 -8.07 -19.87
C PHE A 21 -12.43 -9.17 -19.13
N PRO A 22 -13.11 -10.13 -18.49
CA PRO A 22 -12.44 -11.23 -17.83
C PRO A 22 -11.76 -12.16 -18.86
N GLU A 23 -10.53 -12.59 -18.56
CA GLU A 23 -9.81 -13.57 -19.37
C GLU A 23 -10.43 -14.98 -19.24
N GLY A 24 -10.28 -15.81 -20.28
CA GLY A 24 -10.71 -17.23 -20.26
C GLY A 24 -12.16 -17.48 -20.71
N SER A 25 -12.91 -16.43 -21.02
CA SER A 25 -14.23 -16.55 -21.63
C SER A 25 -14.09 -16.76 -23.14
N ASN A 26 -14.42 -17.95 -23.65
CA ASN A 26 -14.55 -18.25 -25.10
C ASN A 26 -15.73 -17.51 -25.75
N THR A 27 -16.12 -16.34 -25.23
CA THR A 27 -17.18 -15.52 -25.78
C THR A 27 -16.59 -14.56 -26.80
N SER A 28 -17.22 -14.50 -27.97
CA SER A 28 -16.93 -13.46 -28.94
C SER A 28 -17.15 -12.09 -28.27
N ALA A 29 -16.23 -11.13 -28.50
CA ALA A 29 -16.29 -9.78 -27.92
C ALA A 29 -17.61 -9.03 -28.17
N ARG A 30 -18.45 -9.51 -29.11
CA ARG A 30 -19.80 -8.98 -29.36
C ARG A 30 -20.85 -9.34 -28.30
N PHE A 31 -20.61 -10.38 -27.52
CA PHE A 31 -21.53 -10.88 -26.48
C PHE A 31 -20.93 -10.82 -25.07
N ALA A 32 -19.65 -10.50 -24.95
CA ALA A 32 -19.00 -10.29 -23.66
C ALA A 32 -19.48 -8.96 -23.04
N GLN A 33 -19.94 -9.01 -21.79
CA GLN A 33 -20.23 -7.83 -20.99
C GLN A 33 -18.99 -7.50 -20.14
N PRO A 34 -18.59 -6.22 -20.04
CA PRO A 34 -17.44 -5.84 -19.23
C PRO A 34 -17.76 -5.95 -17.74
N TRP A 35 -16.74 -6.26 -16.97
CA TRP A 35 -16.74 -6.09 -15.52
C TRP A 35 -16.30 -4.67 -15.19
N ASP A 36 -16.92 -4.10 -14.17
CA ASP A 36 -16.70 -2.73 -13.75
C ASP A 36 -16.12 -2.69 -12.35
N LEU A 37 -14.87 -2.26 -12.23
CA LEU A 37 -14.21 -1.99 -10.96
C LEU A 37 -14.27 -0.49 -10.66
N VAL A 38 -14.84 -0.15 -9.52
CA VAL A 38 -15.03 1.24 -9.10
C VAL A 38 -14.24 1.51 -7.84
N PHE A 39 -13.49 2.61 -7.85
CA PHE A 39 -12.78 3.18 -6.72
C PHE A 39 -13.38 4.53 -6.37
N VAL A 40 -13.55 4.79 -5.07
CA VAL A 40 -14.02 6.08 -4.56
C VAL A 40 -12.99 6.64 -3.61
N PHE A 41 -12.45 7.79 -3.97
CA PHE A 41 -11.49 8.54 -3.17
C PHE A 41 -12.22 9.68 -2.46
N GLY A 42 -12.09 9.76 -1.14
CA GLY A 42 -12.56 10.87 -0.33
C GLY A 42 -11.43 11.84 -0.03
N SER A 43 -11.78 13.08 0.27
CA SER A 43 -10.85 14.09 0.78
C SER A 43 -11.43 14.70 2.06
N GLU A 44 -10.60 14.85 3.09
CA GLU A 44 -10.96 15.54 4.33
C GLU A 44 -10.57 17.02 4.19
N GLU A 45 -11.53 17.93 4.37
CA GLU A 45 -11.51 19.30 3.83
C GLU A 45 -10.17 20.07 3.90
N LYS A 46 -9.82 20.70 2.77
CA LYS A 46 -8.80 21.76 2.55
C LYS A 46 -7.32 21.37 2.41
N LYS A 47 -6.97 20.10 2.49
CA LYS A 47 -5.66 19.63 2.04
C LYS A 47 -5.90 18.82 0.77
N SER A 48 -5.03 18.91 -0.24
CA SER A 48 -5.13 18.05 -1.45
C SER A 48 -4.96 16.55 -1.16
N ALA A 49 -5.02 16.17 0.13
CA ALA A 49 -4.96 14.85 0.65
C ALA A 49 -6.18 14.04 0.21
N PHE A 50 -5.94 12.77 -0.04
CA PHE A 50 -6.96 11.83 -0.47
C PHE A 50 -6.81 10.51 0.25
N GLN A 51 -7.92 9.78 0.38
CA GLN A 51 -7.95 8.42 0.91
C GLN A 51 -8.95 7.59 0.10
N LEU A 52 -8.64 6.32 -0.14
CA LEU A 52 -9.59 5.38 -0.72
C LEU A 52 -10.65 5.03 0.35
N ILE A 53 -11.87 5.54 0.17
CA ILE A 53 -12.96 5.37 1.13
C ILE A 53 -13.88 4.20 0.81
N ASP A 54 -13.94 3.80 -0.46
CA ASP A 54 -14.78 2.67 -0.89
C ASP A 54 -14.29 2.11 -2.22
N TYR A 55 -14.60 0.83 -2.46
CA TYR A 55 -14.42 0.19 -3.76
C TYR A 55 -15.36 -1.00 -3.90
N TRP A 56 -15.76 -1.28 -5.14
CA TRP A 56 -16.57 -2.45 -5.45
C TRP A 56 -16.35 -2.92 -6.88
N LEU A 57 -16.60 -4.21 -7.10
CA LEU A 57 -16.55 -4.85 -8.40
C LEU A 57 -17.95 -5.28 -8.80
N VAL A 58 -18.38 -4.87 -9.99
CA VAL A 58 -19.61 -5.36 -10.61
C VAL A 58 -19.22 -6.35 -11.71
N THR A 59 -19.61 -7.60 -11.54
CA THR A 59 -19.39 -8.65 -12.53
C THR A 59 -20.61 -8.77 -13.42
N ALA A 60 -20.35 -9.04 -14.69
CA ALA A 60 -21.39 -9.34 -15.66
C ALA A 60 -21.37 -10.83 -16.03
N PRO A 61 -22.53 -11.43 -16.34
CA PRO A 61 -22.62 -12.84 -16.64
C PRO A 61 -21.78 -13.23 -17.86
N ALA A 62 -20.97 -14.28 -17.70
CA ALA A 62 -20.23 -14.91 -18.79
C ALA A 62 -21.12 -15.97 -19.48
N ALA A 63 -21.07 -16.07 -20.82
CA ALA A 63 -21.86 -17.07 -21.52
C ALA A 63 -21.44 -18.49 -21.12
N GLY A 64 -22.42 -19.33 -20.78
CA GLY A 64 -22.19 -20.68 -20.25
C GLY A 64 -22.22 -20.77 -18.72
N MET A 65 -22.30 -19.65 -18.00
CA MET A 65 -22.59 -19.61 -16.57
C MET A 65 -24.01 -19.07 -16.33
N ASN A 66 -24.81 -19.80 -15.53
CA ASN A 66 -26.11 -19.32 -15.03
C ASN A 66 -25.90 -18.35 -13.86
N SER A 67 -25.22 -17.24 -14.13
CA SER A 67 -24.95 -16.19 -13.15
C SER A 67 -25.76 -14.95 -13.50
N SER A 68 -26.18 -14.18 -12.49
CA SER A 68 -26.71 -12.83 -12.67
C SER A 68 -25.60 -11.80 -12.52
N ILE A 69 -25.90 -10.53 -12.78
CA ILE A 69 -25.01 -9.44 -12.39
C ILE A 69 -24.81 -9.51 -10.88
N GLU A 70 -23.57 -9.58 -10.42
CA GLU A 70 -23.22 -9.59 -8.99
C GLU A 70 -22.34 -8.38 -8.66
N GLN A 71 -22.54 -7.84 -7.46
CA GLN A 71 -21.74 -6.75 -6.92
C GLN A 71 -21.00 -7.23 -5.69
N PHE A 72 -19.68 -7.11 -5.75
CA PHE A 72 -18.77 -7.45 -4.68
C PHE A 72 -18.32 -6.16 -3.99
N ASN A 73 -18.72 -5.97 -2.74
CA ASN A 73 -18.37 -4.79 -1.98
C ASN A 73 -17.09 -5.04 -1.17
N MET A 74 -16.36 -3.96 -0.89
CA MET A 74 -15.24 -3.95 0.04
C MET A 74 -15.61 -4.57 1.40
N THR A 75 -14.74 -5.43 1.90
CA THR A 75 -14.80 -6.02 3.26
C THR A 75 -13.68 -5.54 4.17
N ALA A 76 -12.66 -4.90 3.59
CA ALA A 76 -11.52 -4.38 4.34
C ALA A 76 -11.96 -3.30 5.35
N THR A 77 -11.52 -3.43 6.60
CA THR A 77 -11.76 -2.43 7.66
C THR A 77 -10.71 -1.32 7.66
N HIS A 78 -9.52 -1.61 7.13
CA HIS A 78 -8.41 -0.67 7.00
C HIS A 78 -7.83 -0.75 5.60
N ILE A 79 -7.68 0.41 4.96
CA ILE A 79 -7.11 0.56 3.63
C ILE A 79 -6.00 1.57 3.74
N ASP A 80 -4.80 1.15 3.35
CA ASP A 80 -3.58 1.94 3.47
C ASP A 80 -3.33 2.81 2.22
N LEU A 81 -4.38 3.14 1.49
CA LEU A 81 -4.30 3.88 0.23
C LEU A 81 -4.71 5.33 0.49
N GLN A 82 -3.74 6.12 0.91
CA GLN A 82 -3.90 7.53 1.22
C GLN A 82 -2.68 8.32 0.75
N GLY A 83 -2.90 9.58 0.40
CA GLY A 83 -1.84 10.54 0.12
C GLY A 83 -2.05 11.79 0.96
N HIS A 84 -0.99 12.26 1.60
CA HIS A 84 -1.01 13.51 2.35
C HIS A 84 -0.66 14.72 1.48
N GLU A 85 -1.30 15.85 1.74
CA GLU A 85 -1.04 17.11 1.04
C GLU A 85 -1.10 16.96 -0.48
N THR A 86 0.00 17.15 -1.21
CA THR A 86 0.07 16.99 -2.67
C THR A 86 0.78 15.72 -3.10
N ASP A 87 1.09 14.83 -2.15
CA ASP A 87 1.86 13.63 -2.41
C ASP A 87 1.00 12.61 -3.15
N ALA A 88 1.65 11.88 -4.06
CA ALA A 88 1.04 10.74 -4.71
C ALA A 88 1.25 9.51 -3.85
N PHE A 89 0.44 8.49 -4.05
CA PHE A 89 0.64 7.19 -3.41
C PHE A 89 1.33 6.23 -4.37
N LYS A 90 2.27 5.44 -3.86
CA LYS A 90 2.94 4.36 -4.60
C LYS A 90 3.00 3.10 -3.75
N CYS A 91 2.66 1.97 -4.36
CA CYS A 91 2.82 0.68 -3.71
C CYS A 91 3.25 -0.41 -4.69
N SER A 92 4.19 -1.25 -4.26
CA SER A 92 4.67 -2.39 -5.07
C SER A 92 3.63 -3.50 -5.18
N ALA A 93 2.90 -3.79 -4.10
CA ALA A 93 1.81 -4.76 -4.07
C ALA A 93 0.74 -4.37 -3.05
N THR A 94 -0.54 -4.42 -3.44
CA THR A 94 -1.68 -4.12 -2.56
C THR A 94 -2.79 -5.14 -2.77
N ASP A 95 -3.28 -5.68 -1.67
CA ASP A 95 -4.39 -6.63 -1.65
C ASP A 95 -5.66 -5.94 -1.14
N LEU A 96 -6.73 -5.99 -1.93
CA LEU A 96 -8.04 -5.45 -1.59
C LEU A 96 -9.02 -6.60 -1.45
N SER A 97 -9.58 -6.78 -0.24
CA SER A 97 -10.54 -7.84 0.04
C SER A 97 -11.98 -7.42 -0.25
N LEU A 98 -12.70 -8.27 -0.97
CA LEU A 98 -14.11 -8.08 -1.32
C LEU A 98 -14.97 -9.09 -0.58
N SER A 99 -16.29 -8.97 -0.73
CA SER A 99 -17.25 -9.96 -0.24
C SER A 99 -17.04 -11.32 -0.91
N ASN A 100 -17.59 -12.38 -0.32
CA ASN A 100 -17.54 -13.75 -0.86
C ASN A 100 -16.11 -14.28 -1.08
N ASP A 101 -15.21 -14.02 -0.13
CA ASP A 101 -13.80 -14.48 -0.15
C ASP A 101 -13.02 -14.13 -1.44
N SER A 102 -13.46 -13.07 -2.13
CA SER A 102 -12.81 -12.58 -3.34
C SER A 102 -11.77 -11.51 -2.99
N MET A 103 -10.69 -11.43 -3.76
CA MET A 103 -9.59 -10.48 -3.52
C MET A 103 -9.08 -9.91 -4.85
N ILE A 104 -8.72 -8.63 -4.83
CA ILE A 104 -8.04 -7.94 -5.94
C ILE A 104 -6.60 -7.69 -5.51
N GLU A 105 -5.65 -8.28 -6.25
CA GLU A 105 -4.22 -8.01 -6.10
C GLU A 105 -3.78 -7.00 -7.16
N MET A 106 -3.19 -5.89 -6.74
CA MET A 106 -2.62 -4.87 -7.62
C MET A 106 -1.11 -4.77 -7.46
N LYS A 107 -0.39 -4.72 -8.58
CA LYS A 107 1.08 -4.65 -8.62
C LYS A 107 1.54 -3.33 -9.21
N ASN A 108 2.58 -2.73 -8.63
CA ASN A 108 3.21 -1.48 -9.08
C ASN A 108 2.19 -0.35 -9.29
N MET A 109 1.34 -0.13 -8.30
CA MET A 109 0.30 0.88 -8.35
C MET A 109 0.87 2.27 -8.05
N ARG A 110 0.43 3.28 -8.81
CA ARG A 110 0.63 4.72 -8.51
C ARG A 110 -0.70 5.43 -8.62
N VAL A 111 -1.04 6.23 -7.62
CA VAL A 111 -2.33 6.91 -7.53
C VAL A 111 -2.13 8.34 -7.07
N ILE A 112 -2.89 9.25 -7.66
CA ILE A 112 -3.07 10.60 -7.15
C ILE A 112 -4.54 10.97 -7.37
N ALA A 113 -5.16 11.58 -6.37
CA ALA A 113 -6.52 12.09 -6.46
C ALA A 113 -6.56 13.50 -5.88
N PHE A 114 -7.55 14.28 -6.26
CA PHE A 114 -7.73 15.68 -5.84
C PHE A 114 -6.58 16.64 -6.15
N ALA A 115 -5.56 16.21 -6.90
CA ALA A 115 -4.49 17.05 -7.36
C ALA A 115 -4.87 17.79 -8.65
N GLN A 116 -4.45 19.05 -8.76
CA GLN A 116 -4.44 19.80 -10.01
C GLN A 116 -3.12 19.49 -10.72
N LEU A 117 -3.17 18.56 -11.67
CA LEU A 117 -2.03 18.32 -12.56
C LEU A 117 -2.19 19.17 -13.81
N ASP A 118 -1.09 19.79 -14.25
CA ASP A 118 -1.03 20.52 -15.52
C ASP A 118 -1.02 19.57 -16.73
N SER A 119 -0.75 18.28 -16.50
CA SER A 119 -0.64 17.24 -17.51
C SER A 119 -1.18 15.89 -17.03
N ASP A 120 -1.46 15.02 -17.97
CA ASP A 120 -1.94 13.65 -17.78
C ASP A 120 -0.87 12.72 -17.15
N GLU A 121 0.37 13.20 -17.03
CA GLU A 121 1.50 12.48 -16.48
C GLU A 121 1.82 12.92 -15.04
N PHE A 122 2.28 11.97 -14.22
CA PHE A 122 2.85 12.29 -12.91
C PHE A 122 4.08 13.19 -13.08
N SER A 123 4.16 14.27 -12.31
CA SER A 123 5.33 15.15 -12.34
C SER A 123 6.63 14.35 -12.07
N PRO A 124 7.73 14.66 -12.77
CA PRO A 124 9.02 14.04 -12.47
C PRO A 124 9.52 14.34 -11.05
N GLN A 125 8.99 15.41 -10.43
CA GLN A 125 9.29 15.82 -9.06
C GLN A 125 8.21 15.36 -8.07
N GLN A 126 7.28 14.50 -8.50
CA GLN A 126 6.21 14.00 -7.65
C GLN A 126 6.79 13.24 -6.45
N VAL A 127 6.43 13.66 -5.25
CA VAL A 127 6.72 12.94 -4.02
C VAL A 127 5.70 11.81 -3.87
N TYR A 128 6.18 10.62 -3.51
CA TYR A 128 5.34 9.44 -3.34
C TYR A 128 5.38 8.96 -1.89
N GLU A 129 4.21 8.91 -1.26
CA GLU A 129 3.97 8.18 -0.03
C GLU A 129 3.92 6.68 -0.36
N GLN A 130 4.62 5.88 0.44
CA GLN A 130 4.71 4.44 0.24
C GLN A 130 3.73 3.72 1.15
N CYS A 131 3.13 2.64 0.65
CA CYS A 131 2.34 1.74 1.49
C CYS A 131 3.19 1.12 2.61
N LEU A 132 2.53 0.71 3.68
CA LEU A 132 3.12 0.02 4.83
C LEU A 132 3.95 -1.17 4.40
N LEU A 133 3.53 -1.94 3.37
CA LEU A 133 4.29 -3.09 2.90
C LEU A 133 5.70 -2.71 2.40
N ASP A 134 5.80 -1.60 1.66
CA ASP A 134 7.09 -1.06 1.19
C ASP A 134 7.84 -0.34 2.33
N SER A 135 7.10 0.37 3.20
CA SER A 135 7.65 1.07 4.36
C SER A 135 8.16 0.15 5.47
N ARG A 136 7.72 -1.12 5.56
CA ARG A 136 8.25 -2.11 6.53
C ARG A 136 9.74 -2.37 6.34
N THR A 137 10.26 -2.11 5.15
CA THR A 137 11.71 -2.10 4.90
C THR A 137 12.43 -0.99 5.67
N SER A 138 11.73 0.07 6.09
CA SER A 138 12.27 1.21 6.85
C SER A 138 12.41 0.93 8.35
N ASP A 139 11.64 -0.03 8.90
CA ASP A 139 11.84 -0.58 10.27
C ASP A 139 13.19 -1.32 10.42
N ILE A 140 13.97 -1.44 9.34
CA ILE A 140 15.35 -1.91 9.37
C ILE A 140 16.26 -1.01 10.23
N VAL A 141 15.93 0.28 10.34
CA VAL A 141 16.76 1.24 11.08
C VAL A 141 16.88 0.87 12.57
N PRO A 142 15.79 0.70 13.35
CA PRO A 142 15.92 0.29 14.75
C PRO A 142 16.57 -1.09 14.93
N ILE A 143 16.40 -2.01 13.97
CA ILE A 143 17.04 -3.34 14.01
C ILE A 143 18.57 -3.21 13.86
N VAL A 144 19.04 -2.43 12.89
CA VAL A 144 20.47 -2.20 12.65
C VAL A 144 21.11 -1.47 13.83
N VAL A 145 20.44 -0.44 14.36
CA VAL A 145 20.92 0.28 15.55
C VAL A 145 21.04 -0.67 16.75
N GLY A 146 20.07 -1.59 16.95
CA GLY A 146 20.13 -2.62 17.98
C GLY A 146 21.31 -3.58 17.82
N ALA A 147 21.58 -4.06 16.60
CA ALA A 147 22.70 -4.96 16.31
C ALA A 147 24.07 -4.29 16.55
N CYS A 148 24.24 -3.03 16.14
CA CYS A 148 25.47 -2.28 16.38
C CYS A 148 25.75 -2.07 17.87
N LEU A 149 24.71 -1.68 18.65
CA LEU A 149 24.83 -1.52 20.09
C LEU A 149 25.21 -2.83 20.79
N ALA A 150 24.54 -3.94 20.46
CA ALA A 150 24.83 -5.25 21.03
C ALA A 150 26.26 -5.72 20.71
N GLY A 151 26.71 -5.55 19.46
CA GLY A 151 28.07 -5.91 19.04
C GLY A 151 29.14 -5.14 19.82
N LEU A 152 28.95 -3.82 20.01
CA LEU A 152 29.89 -2.98 20.76
C LEU A 152 30.00 -3.44 22.22
N VAL A 153 28.87 -3.75 22.87
CA VAL A 153 28.84 -4.25 24.25
C VAL A 153 29.63 -5.56 24.38
N VAL A 154 29.46 -6.50 23.45
CA VAL A 154 30.19 -7.78 23.46
C VAL A 154 31.70 -7.56 23.33
N VAL A 155 32.14 -6.68 22.41
CA VAL A 155 33.56 -6.36 22.23
C VAL A 155 34.16 -5.76 23.50
N VAL A 156 33.45 -4.82 24.14
CA VAL A 156 33.90 -4.20 25.40
C VAL A 156 34.00 -5.24 26.52
N LEU A 157 33.03 -6.16 26.62
CA LEU A 157 33.07 -7.24 27.60
C LEU A 157 34.27 -8.17 27.39
N VAL A 158 34.55 -8.57 26.16
CA VAL A 158 35.72 -9.42 25.84
C VAL A 158 37.02 -8.69 26.19
N ALA A 159 37.17 -7.44 25.76
CA ALA A 159 38.35 -6.63 26.07
C ALA A 159 38.54 -6.46 27.58
N TYR A 160 37.46 -6.21 28.31
CA TYR A 160 37.47 -6.12 29.77
C TYR A 160 37.90 -7.43 30.44
N LEU A 161 37.38 -8.58 29.99
CA LEU A 161 37.75 -9.89 30.54
C LEU A 161 39.24 -10.20 30.31
N VAL A 162 39.76 -9.90 29.11
CA VAL A 162 41.20 -10.09 28.80
C VAL A 162 42.06 -9.16 29.64
N GLY A 163 41.69 -7.87 29.74
CA GLY A 163 42.41 -6.90 30.58
C GLY A 163 42.42 -7.31 32.05
N ARG A 164 41.26 -7.72 32.58
CA ARG A 164 41.12 -8.23 33.96
C ARG A 164 41.92 -9.50 34.20
N ALA A 165 41.96 -10.42 33.23
CA ALA A 165 42.76 -11.64 33.32
C ALA A 165 44.27 -11.35 33.35
N ARG A 166 44.73 -10.34 32.60
CA ARG A 166 46.14 -9.92 32.57
C ARG A 166 46.57 -9.21 33.85
N ALA A 167 45.72 -8.32 34.38
CA ALA A 167 45.99 -7.60 35.62
C ALA A 167 46.14 -8.52 36.83
N LYS A 168 45.38 -9.63 36.89
CA LYS A 168 45.55 -10.64 37.95
C LYS A 168 46.92 -11.34 37.95
N ARG A 169 47.66 -11.35 36.84
CA ARG A 169 48.99 -11.99 36.77
C ARG A 169 50.15 -11.08 37.23
N GLN A 170 49.90 -9.81 37.53
CA GLN A 170 50.94 -8.84 37.91
C GLN A 170 50.97 -8.50 39.42
N GLY A 171 50.18 -9.20 40.24
CA GLY A 171 49.97 -8.85 41.66
C GLY A 171 50.80 -9.57 42.73
N TYR A 172 51.76 -10.44 42.39
CA TYR A 172 52.63 -11.09 43.38
C TYR A 172 54.09 -11.11 42.94
N ALA A 173 54.72 -9.96 43.09
CA ALA A 173 56.16 -9.85 43.26
C ALA A 173 56.41 -8.72 44.28
N SER A 174 55.98 -8.94 45.52
CA SER A 174 56.45 -8.15 46.66
C SER A 174 57.78 -8.74 47.11
N VAL A 175 58.86 -7.97 46.92
CA VAL A 175 60.14 -8.15 47.61
C VAL A 175 60.19 -7.15 48.75
#